data_AF-A0A210Q7G2-F1
#
_entry.id   AF-A0A210Q7G2-F1
#
_cell.length_a   1.000
_cell.length_b   1.000
_cell.length_c   1.000
_cell.angle_alpha   90.00
_cell.angle_beta   90.00
_cell.angle_gamma   90.00
#
_symmetry.space_group_name_H-M   'P 1'
#
loop_
_entity.id
_entity.type
_entity.pdbx_description
1 polymer ?
#
loop_
_entity_poly.entity_id
_entity_poly.type
_entity_poly.pdbx_seq_one_letter_code
_entity_poly.pdbx_strand_id
1 'polypeptide(L)'
;MQALPLKGFIVYDCDDQHRGGCGGWSDRMSGMFSVYVISVMLRKHFLIKYTRSGNLTDFLIPNSFDWKYNSSILTGRSSDYLDFFCKTPNAIKKQNLTGLNNLFSKDVNFVRMNWDYTEHFRKFRGVQNVIPWIQELHFSDIYLKFFKTLFKPTHMITKTVNKVIQNVTKLACAHIRMGGSVTIKGDDTHTDEKQLVHIWNFLKTKEASKYSIFIATDAEFVRKRAKVLFKHLLETEGRIVHIDWGAKGAGLVGGYWKVVVDFFVLTKCDILVLTMSGFGIMSSYLNTNVSHMYCLTPHALVPCSRYTVHNFYPGQVLSPF
;
A
#
# COMPACT_ATOMS: atom_id res chain seq x y z
N MET A 1 9.52 -10.28 -33.72
CA MET A 1 10.54 -10.42 -32.66
C MET A 1 10.06 -11.55 -31.75
N GLN A 2 10.71 -12.72 -31.75
CA GLN A 2 10.34 -13.80 -30.83
C GLN A 2 10.64 -13.37 -29.39
N ALA A 3 9.66 -13.51 -28.50
CA ALA A 3 9.86 -13.24 -27.08
C ALA A 3 10.85 -14.28 -26.53
N LEU A 4 12.01 -13.82 -26.06
CA LEU A 4 13.00 -14.68 -25.45
C LEU A 4 12.37 -15.40 -24.21
N PRO A 5 12.74 -16.66 -23.92
CA PRO A 5 12.13 -17.45 -22.85
C PRO A 5 12.49 -16.93 -21.45
N LEU A 6 11.55 -17.00 -20.52
CA LEU A 6 11.74 -16.58 -19.13
C LEU A 6 12.70 -17.52 -18.37
N LYS A 7 13.42 -16.98 -17.38
CA LYS A 7 14.58 -17.61 -16.72
C LYS A 7 14.29 -18.09 -15.28
N GLY A 8 13.07 -18.55 -15.02
CA GLY A 8 12.62 -18.98 -13.70
C GLY A 8 11.63 -18.02 -13.04
N PHE A 9 11.60 -17.99 -11.71
CA PHE A 9 10.57 -17.36 -10.89
C PHE A 9 11.18 -16.46 -9.82
N ILE A 10 10.53 -15.33 -9.55
CA ILE A 10 10.72 -14.55 -8.33
C ILE A 10 9.36 -14.45 -7.63
N VAL A 11 9.33 -14.84 -6.37
CA VAL A 11 8.13 -14.91 -5.55
C VAL A 11 8.24 -13.85 -4.46
N TYR A 12 7.36 -12.85 -4.45
CA TYR A 12 7.17 -12.02 -3.26
C TYR A 12 6.65 -12.90 -2.13
N ASP A 13 7.34 -12.89 -0.99
CA ASP A 13 7.00 -13.71 0.17
C ASP A 13 6.57 -12.85 1.37
N CYS A 14 5.32 -13.03 1.76
CA CYS A 14 4.78 -12.61 3.05
C CYS A 14 3.96 -13.76 3.66
N ASP A 15 4.66 -14.85 3.98
CA ASP A 15 4.10 -16.01 4.67
C ASP A 15 4.59 -16.13 6.13
N ASP A 16 4.04 -17.10 6.84
CA ASP A 16 4.45 -17.42 8.20
C ASP A 16 5.57 -18.48 8.27
N GLN A 17 6.02 -19.01 7.14
CA GLN A 17 7.09 -20.02 7.10
C GLN A 17 8.46 -19.40 7.33
N HIS A 18 8.65 -18.14 6.97
CA HIS A 18 9.89 -17.41 7.20
C HIS A 18 9.75 -16.38 8.34
N ARG A 19 10.83 -16.22 9.13
CA ARG A 19 10.90 -15.22 10.21
C ARG A 19 10.97 -13.80 9.65
N GLY A 20 10.52 -12.82 10.42
CA GLY A 20 10.52 -11.39 10.04
C GLY A 20 9.12 -10.82 9.82
N GLY A 21 9.04 -9.50 9.67
CA GLY A 21 7.80 -8.80 9.33
C GLY A 21 7.63 -8.62 7.83
N CYS A 22 6.46 -8.17 7.41
CA CYS A 22 6.22 -7.69 6.05
C CYS A 22 5.83 -6.21 6.01
N GLY A 23 5.68 -5.57 7.18
CA GLY A 23 5.19 -4.20 7.31
C GLY A 23 3.67 -4.10 7.12
N GLY A 24 3.19 -2.86 7.06
CA GLY A 24 1.79 -2.52 6.85
C GLY A 24 1.32 -2.75 5.42
N TRP A 25 0.06 -2.39 5.13
CA TRP A 25 -0.53 -2.60 3.81
C TRP A 25 0.23 -1.90 2.68
N SER A 26 0.62 -0.64 2.88
CA SER A 26 1.39 0.11 1.89
C SER A 26 2.77 -0.47 1.68
N ASP A 27 3.45 -0.90 2.74
CA ASP A 27 4.80 -1.49 2.65
C ASP A 27 4.77 -2.79 1.86
N ARG A 28 3.76 -3.63 2.10
CA ARG A 28 3.55 -4.86 1.35
C ARG A 28 3.27 -4.57 -0.13
N MET A 29 2.46 -3.56 -0.45
CA MET A 29 2.24 -3.13 -1.83
C MET A 29 3.53 -2.64 -2.49
N SER A 30 4.30 -1.78 -1.82
CA SER A 30 5.61 -1.29 -2.29
C SER A 30 6.56 -2.46 -2.55
N GLY A 31 6.62 -3.42 -1.64
CA GLY A 31 7.40 -4.65 -1.81
C GLY A 31 6.95 -5.46 -3.03
N MET A 32 5.65 -5.70 -3.20
CA MET A 32 5.13 -6.42 -4.38
C MET A 32 5.49 -5.72 -5.69
N PHE A 33 5.37 -4.38 -5.74
CA PHE A 33 5.74 -3.59 -6.91
C PHE A 33 7.25 -3.65 -7.20
N SER A 34 8.07 -3.57 -6.17
CA SER A 34 9.52 -3.66 -6.31
C SER A 34 9.97 -5.05 -6.78
N VAL A 35 9.38 -6.14 -6.24
CA VAL A 35 9.67 -7.51 -6.72
C VAL A 35 9.23 -7.68 -8.17
N TYR A 36 8.08 -7.12 -8.55
CA TYR A 36 7.61 -7.15 -9.94
C TYR A 36 8.62 -6.51 -10.90
N VAL A 37 9.13 -5.32 -10.58
CA VAL A 37 10.16 -4.66 -11.42
C VAL A 37 11.41 -5.52 -11.56
N ILE A 38 11.92 -6.08 -10.46
CA ILE A 38 13.07 -6.98 -10.48
C ILE A 38 12.79 -8.19 -11.39
N SER A 39 11.60 -8.78 -11.29
CA SER A 39 11.19 -9.94 -12.09
C SER A 39 11.21 -9.62 -13.59
N VAL A 40 10.67 -8.46 -13.97
CA VAL A 40 10.68 -8.01 -15.37
C VAL A 40 12.10 -7.75 -15.86
N MET A 41 12.93 -7.05 -15.09
CA MET A 41 14.32 -6.76 -15.46
C MET A 41 15.18 -8.01 -15.64
N LEU A 42 14.94 -9.03 -14.81
CA LEU A 42 15.65 -10.31 -14.86
C LEU A 42 14.98 -11.35 -15.76
N ARG A 43 13.85 -10.99 -16.39
CA ARG A 43 13.07 -11.87 -17.26
C ARG A 43 12.67 -13.17 -16.55
N LYS A 44 12.17 -13.05 -15.32
CA LYS A 44 11.60 -14.13 -14.51
C LYS A 44 10.10 -13.92 -14.32
N HIS A 45 9.36 -15.01 -14.12
CA HIS A 45 7.96 -14.96 -13.74
C HIS A 45 7.82 -14.33 -12.36
N PHE A 46 6.90 -13.37 -12.23
CA PHE A 46 6.55 -12.77 -10.94
C PHE A 46 5.38 -13.52 -10.32
N LEU A 47 5.54 -13.94 -9.06
CA LEU A 47 4.49 -14.57 -8.26
C LEU A 47 4.40 -13.94 -6.87
N ILE A 48 3.28 -14.15 -6.19
CA ILE A 48 3.02 -13.66 -4.83
C ILE A 48 2.57 -14.83 -3.94
N LYS A 49 3.30 -15.06 -2.86
CA LYS A 49 2.94 -15.94 -1.75
C LYS A 49 2.64 -15.08 -0.53
N TYR A 50 1.36 -14.95 -0.19
CA TYR A 50 0.87 -14.04 0.86
C TYR A 50 -0.15 -14.78 1.71
N THR A 51 0.21 -15.10 2.96
CA THR A 51 -0.66 -15.89 3.86
C THR A 51 -0.69 -15.36 5.30
N ARG A 52 0.27 -14.55 5.73
CA ARG A 52 0.41 -14.04 7.11
C ARG A 52 -0.79 -13.26 7.65
N SER A 53 -1.57 -12.63 6.77
CA SER A 53 -2.74 -11.82 7.17
C SER A 53 -4.02 -12.30 6.46
N GLY A 54 -4.06 -13.55 6.04
CA GLY A 54 -5.07 -14.08 5.12
C GLY A 54 -4.52 -14.25 3.71
N ASN A 55 -5.32 -14.81 2.81
CA ASN A 55 -4.90 -15.01 1.44
C ASN A 55 -5.09 -13.69 0.66
N LEU A 56 -4.07 -13.21 -0.05
CA LEU A 56 -4.22 -11.99 -0.86
C LEU A 56 -5.39 -12.09 -1.84
N THR A 57 -5.69 -13.29 -2.34
CA THR A 57 -6.80 -13.55 -3.27
C THR A 57 -8.19 -13.36 -2.68
N ASP A 58 -8.32 -13.24 -1.36
CA ASP A 58 -9.58 -12.83 -0.70
C ASP A 58 -9.89 -11.34 -0.96
N PHE A 59 -8.85 -10.56 -1.28
CA PHE A 59 -8.90 -9.09 -1.38
C PHE A 59 -8.66 -8.59 -2.81
N LEU A 60 -7.63 -9.14 -3.47
CA LEU A 60 -7.16 -8.75 -4.79
C LEU A 60 -7.02 -9.97 -5.69
N ILE A 61 -7.50 -9.87 -6.93
CA ILE A 61 -7.29 -10.87 -7.97
C ILE A 61 -6.28 -10.38 -9.01
N PRO A 62 -5.65 -11.29 -9.76
CA PRO A 62 -4.85 -10.94 -10.93
C PRO A 62 -5.58 -10.02 -11.91
N ASN A 63 -4.83 -9.10 -12.53
CA ASN A 63 -5.33 -8.29 -13.64
C ASN A 63 -4.65 -8.63 -14.97
N SER A 64 -3.51 -8.02 -15.29
CA SER A 64 -2.87 -8.16 -16.61
C SER A 64 -2.10 -9.46 -16.77
N PHE A 65 -1.73 -10.13 -15.68
CA PHE A 65 -1.10 -11.45 -15.71
C PHE A 65 -1.33 -12.17 -14.38
N ASP A 66 -1.23 -13.51 -14.41
CA ASP A 66 -1.44 -14.35 -13.22
C ASP A 66 -0.18 -14.42 -12.36
N TRP A 67 -0.27 -13.89 -11.14
CA TRP A 67 0.80 -13.90 -10.14
C TRP A 67 0.57 -14.93 -9.03
N LYS A 68 -0.46 -15.78 -9.11
CA LYS A 68 -0.77 -16.73 -8.05
C LYS A 68 0.34 -17.77 -7.88
N TYR A 69 0.87 -17.87 -6.66
CA TYR A 69 1.87 -18.87 -6.33
C TYR A 69 1.26 -20.28 -6.23
N ASN A 70 1.99 -21.28 -6.73
CA ASN A 70 1.75 -22.70 -6.53
C ASN A 70 3.08 -23.39 -6.17
N SER A 71 3.09 -24.25 -5.16
CA SER A 71 4.29 -24.98 -4.74
C SER A 71 4.85 -25.93 -5.80
N SER A 72 4.06 -26.33 -6.79
CA SER A 72 4.51 -27.17 -7.90
C SER A 72 5.64 -26.53 -8.72
N ILE A 73 5.84 -25.21 -8.64
CA ILE A 73 6.98 -24.55 -9.30
C ILE A 73 8.34 -24.98 -8.75
N LEU A 74 8.38 -25.61 -7.56
CA LEU A 74 9.61 -26.06 -6.92
C LEU A 74 10.08 -27.45 -7.40
N THR A 75 9.22 -28.23 -8.05
CA THR A 75 9.55 -29.59 -8.46
C THR A 75 10.74 -29.62 -9.42
N GLY A 76 11.85 -30.22 -8.97
CA GLY A 76 13.09 -30.33 -9.76
C GLY A 76 13.82 -29.01 -9.98
N ARG A 77 13.55 -27.97 -9.19
CA ARG A 77 14.14 -26.63 -9.33
C ARG A 77 14.91 -26.20 -8.08
N SER A 78 16.00 -25.48 -8.28
CA SER A 78 16.74 -24.86 -7.17
C SER A 78 15.99 -23.65 -6.62
N SER A 79 16.05 -23.44 -5.30
CA SER A 79 15.43 -22.28 -4.66
C SER A 79 16.33 -21.60 -3.65
N ASP A 80 16.11 -20.31 -3.44
CA ASP A 80 16.75 -19.51 -2.38
C ASP A 80 15.76 -18.49 -1.81
N TYR A 81 16.03 -18.03 -0.59
CA TYR A 81 15.22 -17.07 0.14
C TYR A 81 16.04 -15.81 0.47
N LEU A 82 15.55 -14.67 0.01
CA LEU A 82 16.20 -13.38 0.11
C LEU A 82 15.40 -12.47 1.06
N ASP A 83 15.97 -12.18 2.22
CA ASP A 83 15.36 -11.27 3.21
C ASP A 83 15.86 -9.82 3.03
N PHE A 84 15.03 -9.01 2.37
CA PHE A 84 15.23 -7.57 2.17
C PHE A 84 14.29 -6.72 3.03
N PHE A 85 13.70 -7.29 4.10
CA PHE A 85 12.92 -6.50 5.04
C PHE A 85 13.79 -5.37 5.61
N CYS A 86 13.34 -4.12 5.43
CA CYS A 86 14.02 -2.91 5.89
C CYS A 86 15.48 -2.77 5.38
N LYS A 87 15.79 -3.36 4.21
CA LYS A 87 17.14 -3.36 3.62
C LYS A 87 17.05 -3.08 2.13
N THR A 88 18.04 -2.37 1.57
CA THR A 88 18.23 -2.26 0.11
C THR A 88 19.49 -3.00 -0.29
N PRO A 89 19.41 -4.05 -1.12
CA PRO A 89 20.58 -4.76 -1.61
C PRO A 89 21.56 -3.84 -2.34
N ASN A 90 22.86 -4.11 -2.21
CA ASN A 90 23.90 -3.32 -2.89
C ASN A 90 23.72 -3.29 -4.42
N ALA A 91 23.22 -4.39 -5.01
CA ALA A 91 22.91 -4.43 -6.44
C ALA A 91 21.86 -3.38 -6.84
N ILE A 92 20.85 -3.14 -6.02
CA ILE A 92 19.83 -2.11 -6.21
C ILE A 92 20.41 -0.71 -5.96
N LYS A 93 21.11 -0.52 -4.83
CA LYS A 93 21.73 0.76 -4.47
C LYS A 93 22.70 1.28 -5.53
N LYS A 94 23.47 0.37 -6.15
CA LYS A 94 24.50 0.68 -7.16
C LYS A 94 24.01 0.55 -8.61
N GLN A 95 22.71 0.28 -8.81
CA GLN A 95 22.12 0.07 -10.13
C GLN A 95 22.86 -1.00 -10.98
N ASN A 96 23.37 -2.04 -10.33
CA ASN A 96 24.23 -3.05 -10.94
C ASN A 96 23.42 -4.27 -11.40
N LEU A 97 23.11 -4.33 -12.70
CA LEU A 97 22.34 -5.43 -13.28
C LEU A 97 23.06 -6.79 -13.18
N THR A 98 24.38 -6.84 -13.32
CA THR A 98 25.15 -8.09 -13.14
C THR A 98 25.06 -8.58 -11.69
N GLY A 99 25.25 -7.68 -10.73
CA GLY A 99 25.07 -7.98 -9.31
C GLY A 99 23.64 -8.43 -8.98
N LEU A 100 22.64 -7.84 -9.64
CA LEU A 100 21.25 -8.23 -9.48
C LEU A 100 20.99 -9.64 -10.04
N ASN A 101 21.52 -9.97 -11.23
CA ASN A 101 21.43 -11.33 -11.78
C ASN A 101 22.08 -12.37 -10.85
N ASN A 102 23.24 -12.06 -10.27
CA ASN A 102 23.94 -12.96 -9.35
C ASN A 102 23.14 -13.19 -8.05
N LEU A 103 22.53 -12.14 -7.52
CA LEU A 103 21.66 -12.19 -6.34
C LEU A 103 20.41 -13.08 -6.58
N PHE A 104 19.91 -13.10 -7.81
CA PHE A 104 18.73 -13.85 -8.24
C PHE A 104 19.09 -15.03 -9.17
N SER A 105 20.11 -15.79 -8.77
CA SER A 105 20.73 -16.83 -9.61
C SER A 105 20.00 -18.18 -9.61
N LYS A 106 19.08 -18.42 -8.66
CA LYS A 106 18.33 -19.70 -8.57
C LYS A 106 17.14 -19.73 -9.51
N ASP A 107 16.62 -20.92 -9.77
CA ASP A 107 15.41 -21.09 -10.58
C ASP A 107 14.20 -20.43 -9.92
N VAL A 108 14.11 -20.49 -8.59
CA VAL A 108 13.06 -19.85 -7.80
C VAL A 108 13.67 -19.02 -6.67
N ASN A 109 13.45 -17.71 -6.67
CA ASN A 109 13.87 -16.84 -5.57
C ASN A 109 12.65 -16.32 -4.81
N PHE A 110 12.54 -16.66 -3.52
CA PHE A 110 11.59 -16.04 -2.61
C PHE A 110 12.20 -14.74 -2.09
N VAL A 111 11.40 -13.68 -2.00
CA VAL A 111 11.85 -12.35 -1.58
C VAL A 111 10.91 -11.78 -0.56
N ARG A 112 11.40 -11.59 0.67
CA ARG A 112 10.71 -10.80 1.67
C ARG A 112 11.16 -9.36 1.56
N MET A 113 10.21 -8.46 1.29
CA MET A 113 10.51 -7.04 1.10
C MET A 113 9.31 -6.18 1.47
N ASN A 114 9.58 -5.01 2.02
CA ASN A 114 8.59 -4.03 2.42
C ASN A 114 8.96 -2.60 1.92
N TRP A 115 9.99 -2.49 1.08
CA TRP A 115 10.55 -1.22 0.61
C TRP A 115 10.20 -0.86 -0.84
N ASP A 116 10.08 0.45 -1.08
CA ASP A 116 9.95 1.03 -2.41
C ASP A 116 11.34 1.29 -3.01
N TYR A 117 11.63 0.66 -4.15
CA TYR A 117 12.86 0.88 -4.90
C TYR A 117 12.64 1.69 -6.18
N THR A 118 11.48 2.31 -6.39
CA THR A 118 11.14 3.04 -7.62
C THR A 118 12.18 4.09 -7.97
N GLU A 119 12.68 4.85 -6.99
CA GLU A 119 13.78 5.82 -7.22
C GLU A 119 15.07 5.18 -7.73
N HIS A 120 15.41 3.99 -7.21
CA HIS A 120 16.57 3.25 -7.67
C HIS A 120 16.33 2.68 -9.07
N PHE A 121 15.16 2.11 -9.33
CA PHE A 121 14.82 1.52 -10.63
C PHE A 121 14.86 2.53 -11.75
N ARG A 122 14.41 3.76 -11.53
CA ARG A 122 14.55 4.85 -12.52
C ARG A 122 15.97 5.08 -13.01
N LYS A 123 16.96 4.77 -12.19
CA LYS A 123 18.39 4.96 -12.48
C LYS A 123 19.05 3.73 -13.10
N PHE A 124 18.36 2.60 -13.20
CA PHE A 124 18.91 1.39 -13.82
C PHE A 124 19.02 1.54 -15.34
N ARG A 125 20.23 1.29 -15.87
CA ARG A 125 20.46 1.27 -17.30
C ARG A 125 19.63 0.17 -17.96
N GLY A 126 18.82 0.53 -18.95
CA GLY A 126 18.01 -0.41 -19.74
C GLY A 126 16.64 -0.71 -19.14
N VAL A 127 16.28 -0.15 -17.97
CA VAL A 127 14.92 -0.29 -17.41
C VAL A 127 13.87 0.24 -18.38
N GLN A 128 14.19 1.29 -19.14
CA GLN A 128 13.29 1.89 -20.11
C GLN A 128 12.91 0.94 -21.26
N ASN A 129 13.75 -0.06 -21.53
CA ASN A 129 13.49 -1.03 -22.59
C ASN A 129 12.41 -2.06 -22.18
N VAL A 130 12.13 -2.18 -20.88
CA VAL A 130 11.21 -3.19 -20.33
C VAL A 130 10.05 -2.56 -19.55
N ILE A 131 10.26 -1.40 -18.94
CA ILE A 131 9.28 -0.62 -18.19
C ILE A 131 9.52 0.88 -18.48
N PRO A 132 9.26 1.37 -19.72
CA PRO A 132 9.56 2.75 -20.13
C PRO A 132 8.89 3.80 -19.21
N TRP A 133 7.63 3.55 -18.87
CA TRP A 133 6.80 4.44 -18.07
C TRP A 133 7.33 4.70 -16.65
N ILE A 134 8.26 3.88 -16.12
CA ILE A 134 8.83 4.10 -14.77
C ILE A 134 9.71 5.36 -14.72
N GLN A 135 10.31 5.76 -15.85
CA GLN A 135 11.12 6.97 -15.96
C GLN A 135 10.29 8.19 -16.38
N GLU A 136 9.22 7.96 -17.16
CA GLU A 136 8.43 9.02 -17.79
C GLU A 136 7.33 9.57 -16.87
N LEU A 137 6.67 8.71 -16.11
CA LEU A 137 5.50 9.08 -15.32
C LEU A 137 5.90 9.71 -13.98
N HIS A 138 5.02 10.51 -13.40
CA HIS A 138 5.15 10.90 -12.00
C HIS A 138 4.96 9.68 -11.07
N PHE A 139 5.51 9.70 -9.85
CA PHE A 139 5.40 8.58 -8.89
C PHE A 139 3.95 8.13 -8.68
N SER A 140 3.02 9.06 -8.44
CA SER A 140 1.60 8.75 -8.30
C SER A 140 1.03 7.92 -9.46
N ASP A 141 1.43 8.22 -10.69
CA ASP A 141 0.97 7.53 -11.90
C ASP A 141 1.70 6.20 -12.11
N ILE A 142 2.96 6.09 -11.68
CA ILE A 142 3.69 4.82 -11.57
C ILE A 142 2.94 3.85 -10.65
N TYR A 143 2.56 4.29 -9.45
CA TYR A 143 1.85 3.44 -8.49
C TYR A 143 0.46 3.05 -8.97
N LEU A 144 -0.25 3.97 -9.61
CA LEU A 144 -1.51 3.67 -10.28
C LEU A 144 -1.32 2.62 -11.38
N LYS A 145 -0.24 2.73 -12.17
CA LYS A 145 0.09 1.78 -13.25
C LYS A 145 0.48 0.42 -12.69
N PHE A 146 1.28 0.36 -11.63
CA PHE A 146 1.60 -0.90 -10.93
C PHE A 146 0.33 -1.57 -10.44
N PHE A 147 -0.50 -0.86 -9.69
CA PHE A 147 -1.74 -1.41 -9.15
C PHE A 147 -2.64 -1.93 -10.27
N LYS A 148 -2.88 -1.12 -11.32
CA LYS A 148 -3.69 -1.53 -12.47
C LYS A 148 -3.07 -2.66 -13.28
N THR A 149 -1.77 -2.89 -13.21
CA THR A 149 -1.14 -4.01 -13.91
C THR A 149 -1.30 -5.31 -13.13
N LEU A 150 -1.06 -5.26 -11.81
CA LEU A 150 -1.05 -6.45 -10.98
C LEU A 150 -2.44 -6.85 -10.48
N PHE A 151 -3.27 -5.88 -10.12
CA PHE A 151 -4.39 -6.12 -9.22
C PHE A 151 -5.72 -5.57 -9.75
N LYS A 152 -6.78 -6.30 -9.42
CA LYS A 152 -8.17 -5.83 -9.36
C LYS A 152 -8.72 -6.18 -7.98
N PRO A 153 -9.51 -5.31 -7.32
CA PRO A 153 -10.24 -5.72 -6.14
C PRO A 153 -11.17 -6.90 -6.44
N THR A 154 -11.36 -7.80 -5.48
CA THR A 154 -12.38 -8.86 -5.60
C THR A 154 -13.78 -8.26 -5.66
N HIS A 155 -14.73 -9.00 -6.22
CA HIS A 155 -16.15 -8.61 -6.19
C HIS A 155 -16.62 -8.32 -4.76
N MET A 156 -16.16 -9.09 -3.78
CA MET A 156 -16.53 -8.92 -2.37
C MET A 156 -16.00 -7.62 -1.77
N ILE A 157 -14.76 -7.23 -2.09
CA ILE A 157 -14.23 -5.91 -1.69
C ILE A 157 -14.99 -4.79 -2.38
N THR A 158 -15.22 -4.88 -3.70
CA THR A 158 -16.00 -3.87 -4.43
C THR A 158 -17.41 -3.73 -3.86
N LYS A 159 -18.11 -4.84 -3.59
CA LYS A 159 -19.44 -4.85 -2.99
C LYS A 159 -19.44 -4.19 -1.61
N THR A 160 -18.47 -4.52 -0.76
CA THR A 160 -18.37 -3.95 0.59
C THR A 160 -18.07 -2.45 0.55
N VAL A 161 -17.14 -2.01 -0.30
CA VAL A 161 -16.84 -0.59 -0.50
C VAL A 161 -18.07 0.17 -0.98
N ASN A 162 -18.78 -0.38 -1.98
CA ASN A 162 -20.00 0.23 -2.51
C ASN A 162 -21.12 0.30 -1.47
N LYS A 163 -21.20 -0.65 -0.54
CA LYS A 163 -22.14 -0.61 0.59
C LYS A 163 -21.80 0.53 1.55
N VAL A 164 -20.52 0.75 1.86
CA VAL A 164 -20.08 1.82 2.77
C VAL A 164 -20.44 3.20 2.21
N ILE A 165 -20.27 3.38 0.90
CA ILE A 165 -20.57 4.66 0.21
C ILE A 165 -21.95 4.68 -0.44
N GLN A 166 -22.85 3.76 -0.05
CA GLN A 166 -24.17 3.67 -0.64
C GLN A 166 -24.97 4.94 -0.34
N ASN A 167 -25.64 5.48 -1.36
CA ASN A 167 -26.43 6.71 -1.28
C ASN A 167 -25.61 7.97 -0.90
N VAL A 168 -24.29 7.94 -1.06
CA VAL A 168 -23.41 9.08 -0.82
C VAL A 168 -23.20 9.83 -2.14
N THR A 169 -23.59 11.11 -2.16
CA THR A 169 -23.39 11.99 -3.34
C THR A 169 -22.12 12.81 -3.26
N LYS A 170 -21.64 13.10 -2.05
CA LYS A 170 -20.42 13.85 -1.77
C LYS A 170 -19.70 13.22 -0.57
N LEU A 171 -18.42 12.90 -0.73
CA LEU A 171 -17.63 12.18 0.24
C LEU A 171 -16.34 12.92 0.59
N ALA A 172 -16.22 13.34 1.85
CA ALA A 172 -15.01 13.92 2.42
C ALA A 172 -14.37 12.93 3.38
N CYS A 173 -13.13 12.57 3.11
CA CYS A 173 -12.41 11.56 3.86
C CYS A 173 -11.21 12.13 4.60
N ALA A 174 -10.85 11.50 5.70
CA ALA A 174 -9.55 11.66 6.32
C ALA A 174 -8.90 10.31 6.60
N HIS A 175 -7.61 10.20 6.27
CA HIS A 175 -6.75 9.15 6.79
C HIS A 175 -5.87 9.73 7.90
N ILE A 176 -6.08 9.26 9.13
CA ILE A 176 -5.42 9.76 10.34
C ILE A 176 -4.59 8.63 10.95
N ARG A 177 -3.29 8.69 10.68
CA ARG A 177 -2.26 7.85 11.28
C ARG A 177 -1.73 8.51 12.55
N MET A 178 -2.12 7.99 13.70
CA MET A 178 -1.61 8.42 15.00
C MET A 178 -0.26 7.78 15.31
N GLY A 179 -0.19 6.43 15.23
CA GLY A 179 0.92 5.67 15.82
C GLY A 179 1.07 5.88 17.33
N GLY A 180 1.87 5.05 18.00
CA GLY A 180 2.10 5.13 19.45
C GLY A 180 0.86 5.11 20.35
N SER A 181 -0.31 4.75 19.82
CA SER A 181 -1.58 4.87 20.55
C SER A 181 -1.81 3.67 21.46
N VAL A 182 -2.76 3.80 22.40
CA VAL A 182 -3.22 2.64 23.20
C VAL A 182 -3.76 1.50 22.32
N THR A 183 -4.22 1.82 21.11
CA THR A 183 -4.75 0.83 20.14
C THR A 183 -3.63 0.08 19.43
N ILE A 184 -2.53 0.75 19.08
CA ILE A 184 -1.35 0.14 18.45
C ILE A 184 -0.11 0.54 19.27
N LYS A 185 0.17 -0.26 20.31
CA LYS A 185 1.29 -0.03 21.22
C LYS A 185 2.62 -0.40 20.57
N GLY A 186 3.68 0.36 20.87
CA GLY A 186 5.06 0.10 20.41
C GLY A 186 5.38 0.68 19.03
N ASP A 187 4.45 1.42 18.46
CA ASP A 187 4.58 2.09 17.17
C ASP A 187 5.04 3.54 17.36
N ASP A 188 5.71 4.11 16.37
CA ASP A 188 6.19 5.49 16.47
C ASP A 188 5.02 6.48 16.40
N THR A 189 5.09 7.57 17.16
CA THR A 189 4.06 8.61 17.11
C THR A 189 4.25 9.45 15.84
N HIS A 190 3.22 9.53 15.00
CA HIS A 190 3.24 10.25 13.73
C HIS A 190 2.42 11.54 13.73
N THR A 191 1.32 11.58 14.51
CA THR A 191 0.45 12.75 14.60
C THR A 191 0.22 13.09 16.07
N ASP A 192 0.31 14.36 16.44
CA ASP A 192 -0.06 14.83 17.78
C ASP A 192 -1.59 15.03 17.84
N GLU A 193 -2.22 14.60 18.93
CA GLU A 193 -3.66 14.76 19.16
C GLU A 193 -4.11 16.23 19.02
N LYS A 194 -3.27 17.19 19.43
CA LYS A 194 -3.54 18.64 19.30
C LYS A 194 -3.74 19.05 17.84
N GLN A 195 -3.03 18.43 16.90
CA GLN A 195 -3.15 18.75 15.48
C GLN A 195 -4.50 18.32 14.89
N LEU A 196 -5.18 17.34 15.52
CA LEU A 196 -6.46 16.84 15.04
C LEU A 196 -7.54 17.93 15.00
N VAL A 197 -7.39 19.01 15.78
CA VAL A 197 -8.29 20.17 15.74
C VAL A 197 -8.41 20.76 14.32
N HIS A 198 -7.32 20.76 13.55
CA HIS A 198 -7.33 21.27 12.18
C HIS A 198 -8.17 20.37 11.26
N ILE A 199 -8.05 19.05 11.43
CA ILE A 199 -8.85 18.06 10.68
C ILE A 199 -10.32 18.17 11.06
N TRP A 200 -10.63 18.22 12.35
CA TRP A 200 -12.01 18.32 12.83
C TRP A 200 -12.71 19.57 12.36
N ASN A 201 -12.05 20.74 12.46
CA ASN A 201 -12.62 21.99 12.01
C ASN A 201 -12.88 21.96 10.50
N PHE A 202 -11.94 21.46 9.71
CA PHE A 202 -12.11 21.32 8.27
C PHE A 202 -13.27 20.39 7.91
N LEU A 203 -13.32 19.17 8.46
CA LEU A 203 -14.37 18.20 8.15
C LEU A 203 -15.76 18.69 8.58
N LYS A 204 -15.88 19.45 9.68
CA LYS A 204 -17.15 20.08 10.07
C LYS A 204 -17.67 21.04 9.02
N THR A 205 -16.79 21.83 8.38
CA THR A 205 -17.21 22.70 7.27
C THR A 205 -17.69 21.90 6.06
N LYS A 206 -17.13 20.71 5.82
CA LYS A 206 -17.55 19.83 4.72
C LYS A 206 -18.87 19.15 5.02
N GLU A 207 -19.08 18.68 6.25
CA GLU A 207 -20.37 18.12 6.67
C GLU A 207 -21.48 19.19 6.57
N ALA A 208 -21.21 20.43 7.01
CA ALA A 208 -22.14 21.56 6.82
C ALA A 208 -22.44 21.84 5.34
N SER A 209 -21.50 21.53 4.45
CA SER A 209 -21.64 21.59 2.99
C SER A 209 -22.24 20.31 2.37
N LYS A 210 -22.91 19.48 3.19
CA LYS A 210 -23.60 18.23 2.82
C LYS A 210 -22.69 17.11 2.32
N TYR A 211 -21.43 17.08 2.74
CA TYR A 211 -20.57 15.90 2.54
C TYR A 211 -20.86 14.84 3.63
N SER A 212 -20.92 13.58 3.22
CA SER A 212 -20.74 12.47 4.16
C SER A 212 -19.26 12.38 4.55
N ILE A 213 -18.98 12.03 5.80
CA ILE A 213 -17.63 11.99 6.35
C ILE A 213 -17.18 10.55 6.48
N PHE A 214 -15.97 10.22 6.05
CA PHE A 214 -15.35 8.92 6.31
C PHE A 214 -13.97 9.10 6.94
N ILE A 215 -13.67 8.36 8.01
CA ILE A 215 -12.39 8.46 8.70
C ILE A 215 -11.77 7.07 8.82
N ALA A 216 -10.63 6.89 8.17
CA ALA A 216 -9.75 5.74 8.38
C ALA A 216 -8.68 6.14 9.40
N THR A 217 -8.56 5.36 10.47
CA THR A 217 -7.60 5.63 11.54
C THR A 217 -7.15 4.35 12.23
N ASP A 218 -5.95 4.41 12.79
CA ASP A 218 -5.31 3.39 13.57
C ASP A 218 -5.51 3.55 15.10
N ALA A 219 -6.32 4.52 15.51
CA ALA A 219 -6.57 4.83 16.92
C ALA A 219 -8.06 4.86 17.27
N GLU A 220 -8.47 4.06 18.26
CA GLU A 220 -9.86 3.95 18.67
C GLU A 220 -10.42 5.26 19.26
N PHE A 221 -9.60 6.07 19.92
CA PHE A 221 -10.06 7.35 20.47
C PHE A 221 -10.42 8.35 19.37
N VAL A 222 -9.70 8.33 18.24
CA VAL A 222 -10.00 9.15 17.05
C VAL A 222 -11.35 8.72 16.47
N ARG A 223 -11.59 7.41 16.34
CA ARG A 223 -12.88 6.87 15.88
C ARG A 223 -14.02 7.28 16.81
N LYS A 224 -13.86 7.13 18.13
CA LYS A 224 -14.88 7.52 19.12
C LYS A 224 -15.17 9.02 19.06
N ARG A 225 -14.13 9.86 18.93
CA ARG A 225 -14.28 11.30 18.80
C ARG A 225 -15.06 11.67 17.53
N ALA A 226 -14.74 11.04 16.40
CA ALA A 226 -15.46 11.26 15.14
C ALA A 226 -16.96 10.98 15.26
N LYS A 227 -17.37 9.89 15.90
CA LYS A 227 -18.80 9.54 16.12
C LYS A 227 -19.55 10.60 16.92
N VAL A 228 -18.87 11.28 17.84
CA VAL A 228 -19.46 12.38 18.62
C VAL A 228 -19.55 13.67 17.80
N LEU A 229 -18.60 13.89 16.89
CA LEU A 229 -18.49 15.14 16.14
C LEU A 229 -19.37 15.20 14.89
N PHE A 230 -19.59 14.07 14.21
CA PHE A 230 -20.21 14.03 12.89
C PHE A 230 -21.49 13.20 12.90
N LYS A 231 -22.57 13.76 12.34
CA LYS A 231 -23.87 13.09 12.22
C LYS A 231 -23.90 12.15 11.01
N HIS A 232 -23.19 12.51 9.94
CA HIS A 232 -23.14 11.76 8.68
C HIS A 232 -21.80 11.03 8.53
N LEU A 233 -21.36 10.36 9.61
CA LEU A 233 -20.14 9.55 9.61
C LEU A 233 -20.43 8.17 9.01
N LEU A 234 -19.67 7.82 7.98
CA LEU A 234 -19.64 6.49 7.40
C LEU A 234 -18.60 5.64 8.12
N GLU A 235 -18.91 4.37 8.31
CA GLU A 235 -18.03 3.42 8.99
C GLU A 235 -17.92 2.11 8.24
N THR A 236 -16.77 1.49 8.42
CA THR A 236 -16.47 0.11 8.04
C THR A 236 -16.49 -0.76 9.27
N GLU A 237 -17.17 -1.90 9.15
CA GLU A 237 -17.21 -2.91 10.20
C GLU A 237 -15.82 -3.51 10.43
N GLY A 238 -15.50 -3.82 11.69
CA GLY A 238 -14.25 -4.47 12.09
C GLY A 238 -13.49 -3.71 13.18
N ARG A 239 -12.47 -4.39 13.71
CA ARG A 239 -11.56 -3.84 14.72
C ARG A 239 -10.36 -3.18 14.04
N ILE A 240 -9.83 -2.13 14.67
CA ILE A 240 -8.56 -1.54 14.28
C ILE A 240 -7.45 -2.50 14.73
N VAL A 241 -6.59 -2.92 13.79
CA VAL A 241 -5.46 -3.83 14.06
C VAL A 241 -4.24 -3.38 13.26
N HIS A 242 -3.04 -3.63 13.78
CA HIS A 242 -1.82 -3.56 12.99
C HIS A 242 -1.66 -4.86 12.19
N ILE A 243 -1.45 -4.75 10.87
CA ILE A 243 -1.46 -5.92 9.95
C ILE A 243 -0.31 -6.88 10.24
N ASP A 244 0.81 -6.36 10.76
CA ASP A 244 2.04 -7.13 10.95
C ASP A 244 2.28 -7.59 12.41
N TRP A 245 1.63 -6.97 13.40
CA TRP A 245 1.99 -7.11 14.83
C TRP A 245 1.02 -7.94 15.66
N GLY A 246 0.15 -8.71 15.00
CA GLY A 246 -0.59 -9.77 15.68
C GLY A 246 -1.99 -9.36 16.11
N ALA A 247 -2.94 -9.71 15.26
CA ALA A 247 -4.10 -10.42 15.78
C ALA A 247 -3.86 -11.92 15.55
N LYS A 248 -4.13 -12.76 16.56
CA LYS A 248 -4.30 -14.21 16.38
C LYS A 248 -5.81 -14.49 16.30
N GLY A 249 -6.21 -15.50 15.54
CA GLY A 249 -7.61 -15.95 15.43
C GLY A 249 -8.48 -15.13 14.48
N ALA A 250 -9.80 -15.40 14.48
CA ALA A 250 -10.77 -14.87 13.50
C ALA A 250 -10.83 -13.33 13.42
N GLY A 251 -10.48 -12.63 14.49
CA GLY A 251 -10.43 -11.18 14.52
C GLY A 251 -9.24 -10.56 13.77
N LEU A 252 -8.27 -11.36 13.29
CA LEU A 252 -7.21 -10.93 12.37
C LEU A 252 -7.76 -10.77 10.95
N VAL A 253 -8.51 -11.75 10.47
CA VAL A 253 -9.12 -11.70 9.13
C VAL A 253 -10.09 -10.54 9.03
N GLY A 254 -10.96 -10.35 10.03
CA GLY A 254 -11.88 -9.22 10.08
C GLY A 254 -11.18 -7.85 10.20
N GLY A 255 -10.08 -7.78 10.95
CA GLY A 255 -9.29 -6.55 11.05
C GLY A 255 -8.56 -6.21 9.75
N TYR A 256 -7.99 -7.20 9.07
CA TYR A 256 -7.34 -7.00 7.79
C TYR A 256 -8.35 -6.65 6.68
N TRP A 257 -9.51 -7.30 6.69
CA TRP A 257 -10.65 -6.94 5.85
C TRP A 257 -11.02 -5.46 5.99
N LYS A 258 -11.18 -4.99 7.24
CA LYS A 258 -11.43 -3.58 7.51
C LYS A 258 -10.36 -2.68 6.89
N VAL A 259 -9.08 -2.99 7.08
CA VAL A 259 -7.97 -2.17 6.54
C VAL A 259 -8.03 -2.10 5.01
N VAL A 260 -8.29 -3.21 4.32
CA VAL A 260 -8.40 -3.22 2.86
C VAL A 260 -9.64 -2.44 2.39
N VAL A 261 -10.79 -2.58 3.06
CA VAL A 261 -12.00 -1.81 2.72
C VAL A 261 -11.77 -0.33 2.95
N ASP A 262 -11.18 0.07 4.10
CA ASP A 262 -10.82 1.45 4.40
C ASP A 262 -9.95 2.04 3.28
N PHE A 263 -8.91 1.30 2.88
CA PHE A 263 -8.02 1.70 1.80
C PHE A 263 -8.80 2.01 0.52
N PHE A 264 -9.72 1.13 0.11
CA PHE A 264 -10.49 1.35 -1.11
C PHE A 264 -11.59 2.41 -0.97
N VAL A 265 -12.17 2.62 0.20
CA VAL A 265 -13.07 3.77 0.44
C VAL A 265 -12.31 5.08 0.25
N LEU A 266 -11.07 5.18 0.76
CA LEU A 266 -10.21 6.36 0.54
C LEU A 266 -9.94 6.65 -0.95
N THR A 267 -9.91 5.62 -1.80
CA THR A 267 -9.76 5.78 -3.26
C THR A 267 -11.00 6.35 -3.97
N LYS A 268 -12.12 6.49 -3.26
CA LYS A 268 -13.41 6.97 -3.80
C LYS A 268 -13.79 8.38 -3.35
N CYS A 269 -12.98 9.01 -2.50
CA CYS A 269 -13.32 10.28 -1.90
C CYS A 269 -13.16 11.45 -2.88
N ASP A 270 -14.09 12.40 -2.82
CA ASP A 270 -14.00 13.66 -3.56
C ASP A 270 -12.99 14.61 -2.92
N ILE A 271 -12.94 14.59 -1.58
CA ILE A 271 -11.96 15.32 -0.76
C ILE A 271 -11.20 14.31 0.10
N LEU A 272 -9.88 14.40 0.12
CA LEU A 272 -9.04 13.52 0.94
C LEU A 272 -8.05 14.32 1.79
N VAL A 273 -8.18 14.20 3.12
CA VAL A 273 -7.26 14.73 4.11
C VAL A 273 -6.29 13.62 4.53
N LEU A 274 -5.00 13.91 4.54
CA LEU A 274 -3.96 12.95 4.90
C LEU A 274 -3.13 13.45 6.09
N THR A 275 -2.70 12.51 6.93
CA THR A 275 -1.51 12.65 7.76
C THR A 275 -0.36 11.82 7.17
N MET A 276 0.86 11.96 7.71
CA MET A 276 2.04 11.26 7.23
C MET A 276 1.89 9.73 7.39
N SER A 277 1.60 9.04 6.29
CA SER A 277 1.46 7.58 6.26
C SER A 277 1.50 7.03 4.84
N GLY A 278 2.30 5.99 4.62
CA GLY A 278 2.31 5.26 3.35
C GLY A 278 0.94 4.72 2.94
N PHE A 279 0.08 4.35 3.91
CA PHE A 279 -1.28 3.89 3.63
C PHE A 279 -2.13 4.97 2.96
N GLY A 280 -2.14 6.16 3.56
CA GLY A 280 -2.86 7.33 3.05
C GLY A 280 -2.31 7.80 1.71
N ILE A 281 -0.98 7.91 1.60
CA ILE A 281 -0.29 8.33 0.37
C ILE A 281 -0.60 7.35 -0.77
N MET A 282 -0.48 6.03 -0.55
CA MET A 282 -0.79 5.03 -1.57
C MET A 282 -2.25 5.11 -2.00
N SER A 283 -3.20 5.26 -1.05
CA SER A 283 -4.62 5.42 -1.41
C SER A 283 -4.86 6.64 -2.31
N SER A 284 -4.13 7.73 -2.09
CA SER A 284 -4.23 8.93 -2.92
C SER A 284 -3.67 8.76 -4.33
N TYR A 285 -2.64 7.93 -4.50
CA TYR A 285 -2.10 7.58 -5.82
C TYR A 285 -3.07 6.72 -6.62
N LEU A 286 -3.94 5.97 -5.95
CA LEU A 286 -4.97 5.16 -6.59
C LEU A 286 -6.27 5.95 -6.82
N ASN A 287 -6.47 7.05 -6.10
CA ASN A 287 -7.62 7.92 -6.30
C ASN A 287 -7.41 8.83 -7.52
N THR A 288 -8.09 8.50 -8.63
CA THR A 288 -8.12 9.34 -9.84
C THR A 288 -9.25 10.36 -9.86
N ASN A 289 -10.14 10.30 -8.87
CA ASN A 289 -11.36 11.11 -8.81
C ASN A 289 -11.27 12.22 -7.76
N VAL A 290 -10.18 12.28 -6.98
CA VAL A 290 -10.03 13.25 -5.92
C VAL A 290 -9.94 14.66 -6.50
N SER A 291 -10.95 15.47 -6.18
CA SER A 291 -11.03 16.85 -6.64
C SER A 291 -10.12 17.76 -5.82
N HIS A 292 -9.99 17.48 -4.51
CA HIS A 292 -9.21 18.30 -3.59
C HIS A 292 -8.51 17.41 -2.55
N MET A 293 -7.22 17.61 -2.34
CA MET A 293 -6.47 16.95 -1.27
C MET A 293 -5.89 17.96 -0.30
N TYR A 294 -5.77 17.55 0.96
CA TYR A 294 -5.16 18.35 2.02
C TYR A 294 -4.21 17.51 2.84
N CYS A 295 -3.05 18.08 3.15
CA CYS A 295 -2.00 17.42 3.92
C CYS A 295 -1.89 18.15 5.26
N LEU A 296 -1.88 17.39 6.36
CA LEU A 296 -1.60 17.92 7.68
C LEU A 296 -0.11 18.27 7.83
N THR A 297 0.14 19.49 8.28
CA THR A 297 1.45 20.02 8.71
C THR A 297 1.43 20.26 10.22
N PRO A 298 2.58 20.63 10.85
CA PRO A 298 2.59 21.02 12.26
C PRO A 298 1.60 22.12 12.65
N HIS A 299 1.21 23.00 11.71
CA HIS A 299 0.45 24.21 12.02
C HIS A 299 -0.93 24.30 11.37
N ALA A 300 -1.18 23.54 10.30
CA ALA A 300 -2.41 23.64 9.53
C ALA A 300 -2.65 22.45 8.59
N LEU A 301 -3.88 22.38 8.07
CA LEU A 301 -4.16 21.66 6.82
C LEU A 301 -3.85 22.56 5.63
N VAL A 302 -3.00 22.08 4.72
CA VAL A 302 -2.61 22.80 3.51
C VAL A 302 -3.07 22.04 2.27
N PRO A 303 -3.51 22.73 1.20
CA PRO A 303 -3.81 22.07 -0.07
C PRO A 303 -2.60 21.30 -0.58
N CYS A 304 -2.83 20.07 -1.01
CA CYS A 304 -1.84 19.26 -1.69
C CYS A 304 -2.51 18.46 -2.82
N SER A 305 -1.77 17.57 -3.45
CA SER A 305 -2.28 16.69 -4.51
C SER A 305 -1.52 15.36 -4.48
N ARG A 306 -2.03 14.37 -5.21
CA ARG A 306 -1.28 13.13 -5.50
C ARG A 306 0.09 13.41 -6.13
N TYR A 307 0.30 14.58 -6.74
CA TYR A 307 1.56 14.99 -7.36
C TYR A 307 2.49 15.74 -6.41
N THR A 308 2.00 16.26 -5.28
CA THR A 308 2.79 17.12 -4.38
C THR A 308 2.84 16.61 -2.94
N VAL A 309 2.13 15.52 -2.61
CA VAL A 309 2.07 14.95 -1.26
C VAL A 309 3.46 14.63 -0.67
N HIS A 310 4.42 14.24 -1.51
CA HIS A 310 5.80 13.94 -1.10
C HIS A 310 6.58 15.20 -0.67
N ASN A 311 6.15 16.39 -1.08
CA ASN A 311 6.75 17.65 -0.62
C ASN A 311 6.38 17.97 0.84
N PHE A 312 5.26 17.42 1.33
CA PHE A 312 4.77 17.63 2.70
C PHE A 312 5.20 16.52 3.65
N TYR A 313 5.42 15.32 3.11
CA TYR A 313 5.91 14.16 3.85
C TYR A 313 7.24 13.70 3.24
N PRO A 314 8.32 14.47 3.44
CA PRO A 314 9.62 14.14 2.89
C PRO A 314 10.13 12.84 3.50
N GLY A 315 10.46 11.88 2.63
CA GLY A 315 10.89 10.53 2.97
C GLY A 315 10.87 9.64 1.71
N GLN A 316 11.33 8.40 1.81
CA GLN A 316 11.13 7.44 0.70
C GLN A 316 9.62 7.29 0.45
N VAL A 317 9.20 7.58 -0.79
CA VAL A 317 7.81 7.90 -1.21
C VAL A 317 6.73 7.01 -0.58
N LEU A 318 6.97 5.70 -0.44
CA LEU A 318 6.01 4.74 0.13
C LEU A 318 6.66 3.60 0.94
N SER A 319 7.88 3.81 1.44
CA SER A 319 8.37 3.07 2.60
C SER A 319 9.58 3.76 3.23
N PRO A 320 9.33 4.59 4.25
CA PRO A 320 10.35 5.16 5.09
C PRO A 320 10.51 4.27 6.33
N PHE A 321 11.73 4.14 6.84
CA PHE A 321 11.83 4.57 8.23
C PHE A 321 11.71 6.08 8.21
#